data_AF-B7PKC6-F1
#
_entry.id   AF-B7PKC6-F1
#
_cell.length_a   1.000
_cell.length_b   1.000
_cell.length_c   1.000
_cell.angle_alpha   90.00
_cell.angle_beta   90.00
_cell.angle_gamma   90.00
#
_symmetry.space_group_name_H-M   'P 1'
#
loop_
_entity.id
_entity.type
_entity.pdbx_description
1 polymer ?
#
loop_
_entity_poly.entity_id
_entity_poly.type
_entity_poly.pdbx_seq_one_letter_code
_entity_poly.pdbx_strand_id
1 'polypeptide(L)' 'LDVNDLYSCTMREALPVANFEWMTEDQIACLRIEVVPDNAPIIYILEVDLKYPYDLHDSHSDFPLAPAKKK' A
#
# COMPACT_ATOMS: atom_id res chain seq x y z
N LEU A 1 -9.27 20.17 -2.28
CA LEU A 1 -8.06 20.23 -3.12
C LEU A 1 -8.27 19.18 -4.20
N ASP A 2 -8.25 19.56 -5.47
CA ASP A 2 -8.45 18.63 -6.59
C ASP A 2 -7.11 18.44 -7.30
N VAL A 3 -6.72 17.19 -7.53
CA VAL A 3 -5.48 16.87 -8.24
C VAL A 3 -5.83 16.81 -9.72
N ASN A 4 -5.23 17.70 -10.50
CA ASN A 4 -5.42 17.70 -11.94
C ASN A 4 -4.83 16.41 -12.52
N ASP A 5 -5.71 15.56 -13.07
CA ASP A 5 -5.36 14.30 -13.73
C ASP A 5 -4.61 13.29 -12.83
N LEU A 6 -5.27 12.87 -11.76
CA LEU A 6 -4.77 11.92 -10.76
C LEU A 6 -4.18 10.66 -11.38
N TYR A 7 -4.88 10.04 -12.34
CA TYR A 7 -4.42 8.81 -12.97
C TYR A 7 -3.15 9.03 -13.80
N SER A 8 -3.12 10.06 -14.67
CA SER A 8 -1.93 10.33 -15.47
C SER A 8 -0.73 10.72 -14.61
N CYS A 9 -0.94 11.40 -13.47
CA CYS A 9 0.13 11.66 -12.50
C CYS A 9 0.66 10.35 -11.90
N THR A 10 -0.21 9.47 -11.40
CA THR A 10 0.21 8.17 -10.82
C THR A 10 0.88 7.25 -11.84
N MET A 11 0.49 7.31 -13.12
CA MET A 11 1.14 6.53 -14.18
C MET A 11 2.55 7.00 -14.54
N ARG A 12 2.99 8.17 -14.03
CA ARG A 12 4.38 8.64 -14.16
C ARG A 12 5.29 8.12 -13.05
N GLU A 13 4.72 7.51 -12.02
CA GLU A 13 5.47 6.91 -10.91
C GLU A 13 5.94 5.49 -11.29
N ALA A 14 6.88 4.96 -10.52
CA ALA A 14 7.41 3.62 -10.76
C ALA A 14 6.31 2.58 -10.47
N LEU A 15 5.83 1.91 -11.52
CA LEU A 15 4.81 0.86 -11.42
C LEU A 15 5.42 -0.51 -11.72
N PRO A 16 5.06 -1.57 -10.98
CA PRO A 16 5.54 -2.90 -11.25
C PRO A 16 4.86 -3.44 -12.51
N VAL A 17 5.64 -3.69 -13.56
CA VAL A 17 5.13 -4.11 -14.88
C VAL A 17 5.23 -5.63 -15.09
N ALA A 18 6.26 -6.28 -14.54
CA ALA A 18 6.56 -7.70 -14.78
C ALA A 18 7.48 -8.31 -13.70
N ASN A 19 7.71 -9.62 -13.79
CA ASN A 19 8.64 -10.40 -12.94
C ASN A 19 8.24 -10.45 -11.46
N PHE A 20 6.96 -10.66 -11.18
CA PHE A 20 6.47 -10.86 -9.82
C PHE A 20 6.96 -12.22 -9.28
N GLU A 21 7.60 -12.18 -8.12
CA GLU A 21 8.07 -13.37 -7.42
C GLU A 21 7.59 -13.32 -5.97
N TRP A 22 7.21 -14.48 -5.45
CA TRP A 22 6.88 -14.63 -4.04
C TRP A 22 8.17 -14.66 -3.22
N MET A 23 8.19 -13.86 -2.15
CA MET A 23 9.30 -13.85 -1.20
C MET A 23 9.30 -15.13 -0.34
N THR A 24 10.48 -15.58 0.06
CA THR A 24 10.61 -16.66 1.06
C THR A 24 10.30 -16.14 2.46
N GLU A 25 9.99 -17.05 3.40
CA GLU A 25 9.71 -16.68 4.79
C GLU A 25 10.86 -15.89 5.45
N ASP A 26 12.12 -16.29 5.19
CA ASP A 26 13.30 -15.59 5.69
C ASP A 26 13.40 -14.16 5.14
N GLN A 27 13.10 -13.97 3.86
CA GLN A 27 13.11 -12.66 3.21
C GLN A 27 12.00 -11.76 3.76
N ILE A 28 10.81 -12.32 4.02
CA ILE A 28 9.69 -11.61 4.64
C ILE A 28 10.07 -11.17 6.06
N ALA A 29 10.67 -12.06 6.85
CA ALA A 29 11.10 -11.74 8.22
C ALA A 29 12.17 -10.64 8.29
N CYS A 30 12.99 -10.51 7.25
CA CYS A 30 14.03 -9.47 7.15
C CYS A 30 13.54 -8.19 6.45
N LEU A 31 12.34 -8.20 5.85
CA LEU A 31 11.82 -7.06 5.10
C LEU A 31 11.46 -5.91 6.04
N ARG A 32 12.04 -4.74 5.80
CA ARG A 32 11.69 -3.49 6.48
C ARG A 32 11.10 -2.52 5.48
N ILE A 33 9.77 -2.50 5.37
CA ILE A 33 9.04 -1.69 4.39
C ILE A 33 9.27 -0.19 4.63
N GLU A 34 9.38 0.22 5.89
CA GLU A 34 9.55 1.63 6.32
C GLU A 34 10.82 2.30 5.76
N VAL A 35 11.82 1.52 5.35
CA VAL A 35 13.10 2.04 4.85
C VAL A 35 13.26 1.87 3.34
N VAL A 36 12.26 1.30 2.65
CA VAL A 36 12.27 1.18 1.19
C VAL A 36 11.95 2.55 0.60
N PRO A 37 12.82 3.12 -0.27
CA PRO A 37 12.55 4.41 -0.89
C PRO A 37 11.46 4.28 -1.97
N ASP A 38 10.66 5.33 -2.16
CA ASP A 38 9.57 5.35 -3.17
C ASP A 38 10.08 5.13 -4.60
N ASN A 39 11.32 5.54 -4.89
CA ASN A 39 11.98 5.35 -6.19
C ASN A 39 12.84 4.07 -6.24
N ALA A 40 12.56 3.08 -5.38
CA ALA A 40 13.29 1.82 -5.38
C ALA A 40 13.13 1.09 -6.73
N PRO A 41 14.16 0.36 -7.17
CA PRO A 41 14.07 -0.46 -8.39
C PRO A 41 13.18 -1.69 -8.22
N ILE A 42 12.89 -2.07 -6.98
CA ILE A 42 12.04 -3.22 -6.61
C ILE A 42 10.84 -2.67 -5.85
N ILE A 43 9.66 -3.10 -6.26
CA ILE A 43 8.38 -2.73 -5.66
C ILE A 43 7.79 -3.97 -4.98
N TYR A 44 7.20 -3.78 -3.81
CA TYR A 44 6.64 -4.86 -3.01
C TYR A 44 5.11 -4.77 -2.99
N ILE A 45 4.45 -5.91 -3.16
CA ILE A 45 3.00 -6.06 -2.95
C ILE A 45 2.83 -6.90 -1.68
N LEU A 46 2.04 -6.39 -0.74
CA LEU A 46 1.90 -6.95 0.60
C LEU A 46 0.46 -7.42 0.81
N GLU A 47 0.32 -8.69 1.16
CA GLU A 47 -0.92 -9.25 1.70
C GLU A 47 -0.77 -9.34 3.22
N VAL A 48 -1.52 -8.54 3.97
CA VAL A 48 -1.39 -8.43 5.42
C VAL A 48 -2.74 -8.41 6.12
N ASP A 49 -2.79 -8.97 7.32
CA ASP A 49 -3.90 -8.79 8.24
C ASP A 49 -3.79 -7.45 8.95
N LEU A 50 -4.74 -6.55 8.69
CA LEU A 50 -4.80 -5.25 9.36
C LEU A 50 -5.60 -5.33 10.65
N LYS A 51 -4.96 -5.07 11.79
CA LYS A 51 -5.66 -4.79 13.04
C LYS A 51 -6.04 -3.32 13.09
N TYR A 52 -7.34 -3.02 13.15
CA TYR A 52 -7.85 -1.65 13.15
C TYR A 52 -8.53 -1.30 14.50
N PRO A 53 -7.83 -0.59 15.42
CA PRO A 53 -8.32 -0.29 16.77
C PRO A 53 -9.63 0.47 16.77
N TYR A 54 -10.55 0.12 17.68
CA TYR A 54 -11.92 0.67 17.71
C TYR A 54 -11.96 2.19 17.88
N ASP A 55 -11.03 2.75 18.67
CA ASP A 55 -10.97 4.17 18.98
C ASP A 55 -10.72 5.06 17.74
N LEU A 56 -10.16 4.49 16.67
CA LEU A 56 -9.90 5.20 15.41
C LEU A 56 -11.12 5.25 14.49
N HIS A 57 -12.13 4.40 14.70
CA HIS A 57 -13.26 4.25 13.77
C HIS A 57 -14.08 5.53 13.68
N ASP A 58 -14.35 6.18 14.82
CA ASP A 58 -15.10 7.44 14.84
C ASP A 58 -14.31 8.57 14.20
N SER A 59 -13.00 8.64 14.44
CA SER A 59 -12.14 9.69 13.87
C SER A 59 -11.91 9.56 12.36
N HIS A 60 -11.92 8.34 11.84
CA HIS A 60 -11.69 8.05 10.42
C HIS A 60 -13.00 7.70 9.69
N SER A 61 -14.15 8.13 10.20
CA SER A 61 -15.46 7.77 9.60
C SER A 61 -15.58 8.21 8.15
N ASP A 62 -15.00 9.36 7.81
CA ASP A 62 -15.05 9.94 6.46
C ASP A 62 -14.04 9.29 5.51
N PHE A 63 -12.89 8.84 6.05
CA PHE A 63 -11.78 8.24 5.29
C PHE A 63 -11.19 7.03 6.04
N PRO A 64 -11.91 5.89 6.07
CA PRO A 64 -11.40 4.69 6.73
C PRO A 64 -10.16 4.16 5.98
N LEU A 65 -9.18 3.67 6.73
CA LEU A 65 -7.89 3.19 6.20
C LEU A 65 -8.05 2.00 5.24
N ALA A 66 -9.05 1.14 5.46
CA ALA A 66 -9.37 0.00 4.61
C ALA A 66 -10.90 -0.21 4.58
N PRO A 67 -11.65 0.53 3.75
CA PRO A 67 -13.09 0.40 3.68
C PRO A 67 -13.47 -0.96 3.09
N ALA A 68 -14.18 -1.78 3.87
CA ALA A 68 -14.84 -2.95 3.33
C ALA A 68 -16.07 -2.53 2.50
N LYS A 69 -16.29 -3.18 1.35
CA LYS A 69 -17.56 -3.02 0.61
C LYS A 69 -18.71 -3.42 1.52
N LYS A 70 -19.53 -2.46 1.91
CA LYS A 70 -20.84 -2.73 2.52
C LYS A 70 -21.78 -3.17 1.40
N LYS A 71 -22.53 -4.26 1.64
CA LYS A 71 -23.56 -4.76 0.72
C LYS A 71 -24.70 -3.76 0.56
#